data_AF-X8ECC6-F1
#
_entry.id   AF-X8ECC6-F1
#
_cell.length_a   1.000
_cell.length_b   1.000
_cell.length_c   1.000
_cell.angle_alpha   90.00
_cell.angle_beta   90.00
_cell.angle_gamma   90.00
#
_symmetry.space_group_name_H-M   'P 1'
#
loop_
_entity.id
_entity.type
_entity.pdbx_description
1 polymer ?
#
loop_
_entity_poly.entity_id
_entity_poly.type
_entity_poly.pdbx_seq_one_letter_code
_entity_poly.pdbx_strand_id
1 'polypeptide(L)'
;MQFARIMRDQLQNSGIPPANYIGHNGLYGRADLAGLNLAQYPAVLVELGNMKNPADSALMESPEGRQKYADAVVKGIAGFLASQPQAG
;
A
#
# COMPACT_ATOMS: atom_id res chain seq x y z
N MET A 1 6.75 -9.81 5.69
CA MET A 1 7.45 -8.70 4.99
C MET A 1 7.30 -8.71 3.46
N GLN A 2 7.21 -9.86 2.78
CA GLN A 2 7.12 -9.91 1.31
C GLN A 2 5.92 -9.10 0.76
N PHE A 3 4.72 -9.27 1.34
CA PHE A 3 3.53 -8.53 0.92
C PHE A 3 3.74 -7.00 0.96
N ALA A 4 4.30 -6.48 2.05
CA ALA A 4 4.57 -5.05 2.19
C ALA A 4 5.52 -4.51 1.10
N ARG A 5 6.58 -5.26 0.74
CA ARG A 5 7.52 -4.86 -0.31
C ARG A 5 6.85 -4.85 -1.68
N ILE A 6 6.11 -5.91 -2.03
CA ILE A 6 5.38 -6.00 -3.31
C ILE A 6 4.36 -4.88 -3.42
N MET A 7 3.59 -4.61 -2.35
CA MET A 7 2.63 -3.52 -2.31
C MET A 7 3.31 -2.17 -2.53
N ARG A 8 4.40 -1.88 -1.81
CA ARG A 8 5.19 -0.65 -1.97
C ARG A 8 5.68 -0.49 -3.41
N ASP A 9 6.23 -1.54 -4.00
CA ASP A 9 6.74 -1.51 -5.37
C ASP A 9 5.62 -1.24 -6.38
N GLN A 10 4.43 -1.82 -6.20
CA GLN A 10 3.29 -1.61 -7.11
C GLN A 10 2.67 -0.21 -6.99
N LEU A 11 2.63 0.37 -5.79
CA LEU A 11 2.25 1.78 -5.60
C LEU A 11 3.22 2.70 -6.34
N GLN A 12 4.52 2.50 -6.15
CA GLN A 12 5.57 3.29 -6.81
C GLN A 12 5.54 3.13 -8.34
N ASN A 13 5.39 1.91 -8.85
CA ASN A 13 5.29 1.63 -10.29
C ASN A 13 4.01 2.20 -10.91
N SER A 14 2.97 2.44 -10.10
CA SER A 14 1.74 3.12 -10.53
C SER A 14 1.85 4.65 -10.45
N GLY A 15 3.04 5.16 -10.15
CA GLY A 15 3.32 6.58 -10.05
C GLY A 15 2.74 7.23 -8.79
N ILE A 16 2.53 6.45 -7.71
CA ILE A 16 2.22 6.97 -6.38
C ILE A 16 3.56 7.01 -5.62
N PRO A 17 4.12 8.20 -5.34
CA PRO A 17 5.45 8.30 -4.75
C PRO A 17 5.46 7.76 -3.31
N PRO A 18 6.57 7.17 -2.85
CA PRO A 18 6.77 6.90 -1.43
C PRO A 18 6.63 8.18 -0.61
N ALA A 19 6.03 8.08 0.59
CA ALA A 19 5.90 9.22 1.49
C ALA A 19 7.28 9.85 1.80
N ASN A 20 7.34 11.18 1.74
CA ASN A 20 8.55 11.96 2.04
C ASN A 20 8.59 12.50 3.48
N TYR A 21 7.65 12.09 4.34
CA TYR A 21 7.47 12.63 5.69
C TYR A 21 7.39 11.57 6.80
N ILE A 22 7.22 10.28 6.46
CA ILE A 22 7.13 9.19 7.44
C ILE A 22 7.60 7.86 6.84
N GLY A 23 8.12 6.98 7.70
CA GLY A 23 8.65 5.68 7.32
C GLY A 23 9.99 5.78 6.58
N HIS A 24 10.38 4.71 5.90
CA HIS A 24 11.60 4.63 5.12
C HIS A 24 11.30 3.99 3.76
N ASN A 25 11.48 4.75 2.67
CA ASN A 25 11.21 4.29 1.29
C ASN A 25 9.81 3.67 1.09
N GLY A 26 8.79 4.27 1.71
CA GLY A 26 7.39 3.82 1.61
C GLY A 26 7.05 2.60 2.47
N LEU A 27 7.95 2.18 3.35
CA LEU A 27 7.70 1.11 4.33
C LEU A 27 7.79 1.65 5.75
N TYR A 28 6.88 1.19 6.61
CA TYR A 28 6.88 1.57 8.01
C TYR A 28 6.55 0.38 8.91
N GLY A 29 7.59 -0.31 9.39
CA GLY A 29 7.46 -1.36 10.39
C GLY A 29 7.21 -0.75 11.77
N ARG A 30 6.14 -1.19 12.43
CA ARG A 30 5.64 -0.58 13.67
C ARG A 30 4.78 -1.57 14.46
N ALA A 31 4.73 -1.40 15.78
CA ALA A 31 4.10 -2.35 16.72
C ALA A 31 2.90 -1.74 17.47
N ASP A 32 2.47 -0.55 17.09
CA ASP A 32 1.41 0.23 17.73
C ASP A 32 0.02 0.05 17.09
N LEU A 33 -0.08 -0.76 16.02
CA LEU A 33 -1.32 -0.99 15.28
C LEU A 33 -1.94 -2.34 15.64
N ALA A 34 -2.98 -2.32 16.47
CA ALA A 34 -3.67 -3.53 16.95
C ALA A 34 -4.09 -4.48 15.81
N GLY A 35 -4.59 -3.94 14.69
CA GLY A 35 -5.00 -4.73 13.53
C GLY A 35 -3.85 -5.52 12.88
N LEU A 36 -2.63 -4.95 12.88
CA LEU A 36 -1.44 -5.67 12.40
C LEU A 36 -0.89 -6.63 13.47
N ASN A 37 -0.94 -6.23 14.73
CA ASN A 37 -0.45 -7.06 15.84
C ASN A 37 -1.24 -8.36 16.00
N LEU A 38 -2.54 -8.36 15.66
CA LEU A 38 -3.44 -9.51 15.79
C LEU A 38 -3.58 -10.34 14.50
N ALA A 39 -2.90 -9.95 13.42
CA ALA A 39 -3.05 -10.64 12.13
C ALA A 39 -2.44 -12.05 12.17
N GLN A 40 -3.26 -13.07 11.89
CA GLN A 40 -2.83 -14.47 11.79
C GLN A 40 -2.44 -14.89 10.35
N TYR A 41 -2.71 -14.01 9.38
CA TYR A 41 -2.41 -14.19 7.95
C TYR A 41 -1.59 -12.99 7.45
N PRO A 42 -0.94 -13.07 6.27
CA PRO A 42 -0.23 -11.94 5.70
C PRO A 42 -1.10 -10.69 5.62
N ALA A 43 -0.68 -9.62 6.30
CA ALA A 43 -1.42 -8.37 6.39
C ALA A 43 -0.50 -7.16 6.19
N VAL A 44 -1.06 -6.11 5.59
CA VAL A 44 -0.45 -4.78 5.43
C VAL A 44 -1.54 -3.73 5.67
N LEU A 45 -1.16 -2.57 6.19
CA LEU A 45 -1.99 -1.37 6.20
C LEU A 45 -1.34 -0.36 5.26
N VAL A 46 -2.12 0.15 4.30
CA VAL A 46 -1.63 1.10 3.28
C VAL A 46 -2.21 2.47 3.56
N GLU A 47 -1.36 3.40 3.96
CA GLU A 47 -1.66 4.82 3.96
C GLU A 47 -1.40 5.34 2.54
N LEU A 48 -2.47 5.63 1.78
CA LEU A 48 -2.38 5.93 0.34
C LEU A 48 -1.85 7.34 0.03
N GLY A 49 -1.83 8.24 1.02
CA GLY A 49 -1.33 9.60 0.88
C GLY A 49 -1.70 10.45 2.09
N ASN A 50 -1.39 11.74 2.03
CA ASN A 50 -1.69 12.69 3.08
C ASN A 50 -2.89 13.57 2.69
N MET A 51 -4.04 13.42 3.36
CA MET A 51 -5.23 14.25 3.10
C MET A 51 -5.02 15.75 3.37
N LYS A 52 -3.93 16.16 4.04
CA LYS A 52 -3.55 17.56 4.23
C LYS A 52 -2.66 18.10 3.12
N ASN A 53 -2.13 17.23 2.25
CA ASN A 53 -1.36 17.64 1.08
C ASN A 53 -2.33 17.90 -0.09
N PRO A 54 -2.27 19.07 -0.75
CA PRO A 54 -3.19 19.41 -1.85
C PRO A 54 -3.15 18.46 -3.05
N ALA A 55 -1.99 17.87 -3.37
CA ALA A 55 -1.87 16.95 -4.50
C ALA A 55 -2.53 15.59 -4.19
N ASP A 56 -2.27 15.06 -2.99
CA ASP A 56 -2.87 13.81 -2.54
C ASP A 56 -4.38 13.97 -2.34
N SER A 57 -4.83 15.06 -1.73
CA SER A 57 -6.26 15.32 -1.49
C SER A 57 -7.03 15.45 -2.80
N ALA A 58 -6.49 16.17 -3.80
CA ALA A 58 -7.11 16.27 -5.12
C ALA A 58 -7.29 14.90 -5.79
N LEU A 59 -6.30 14.01 -5.68
CA LEU A 59 -6.42 12.63 -6.17
C LEU A 59 -7.48 11.85 -5.38
N MET A 60 -7.48 11.93 -4.05
CA MET A 60 -8.45 11.21 -3.20
C MET A 60 -9.90 11.67 -3.40
N GLU A 61 -10.12 12.94 -3.70
CA GLU A 61 -11.44 13.52 -3.93
C GLU A 61 -11.97 13.22 -5.35
N SER A 62 -11.09 13.01 -6.33
CA SER A 62 -11.47 12.64 -7.69
C SER A 62 -11.84 11.15 -7.84
N PRO A 63 -12.88 10.81 -8.63
CA PRO A 63 -13.16 9.41 -8.99
C PRO A 63 -11.97 8.71 -9.65
N GLU A 64 -11.29 9.39 -10.56
CA GLU A 64 -10.16 8.85 -11.33
C GLU A 64 -8.95 8.59 -10.44
N GLY A 65 -8.66 9.47 -9.48
CA GLY A 65 -7.59 9.27 -8.52
C GLY A 65 -7.88 8.13 -7.56
N ARG A 66 -9.13 7.97 -7.09
CA ARG A 66 -9.53 6.77 -6.33
C ARG A 66 -9.36 5.49 -7.13
N GLN A 67 -9.73 5.50 -8.41
CA GLN A 67 -9.51 4.33 -9.29
C GLN A 67 -8.03 4.03 -9.46
N LYS A 68 -7.18 5.06 -9.63
CA LYS A 68 -5.72 4.91 -9.70
C LYS A 68 -5.14 4.23 -8.44
N TYR A 69 -5.59 4.63 -7.24
CA TYR A 69 -5.18 3.97 -6.00
C TYR A 69 -5.64 2.52 -5.95
N ALA A 70 -6.90 2.25 -6.31
CA ALA A 70 -7.45 0.90 -6.32
C ALA A 70 -6.68 -0.02 -7.28
N ASP A 71 -6.39 0.43 -8.50
CA ASP A 71 -5.64 -0.34 -9.49
C ASP A 71 -4.24 -0.71 -8.99
N ALA A 72 -3.55 0.22 -8.32
CA ALA A 72 -2.23 -0.02 -7.75
C ALA A 72 -2.28 -1.05 -6.60
N VAL A 73 -3.28 -0.94 -5.72
CA VAL A 73 -3.50 -1.89 -4.63
C VAL A 73 -3.83 -3.28 -5.16
N VAL A 74 -4.70 -3.39 -6.17
CA VAL A 74 -5.06 -4.67 -6.80
C VAL A 74 -3.84 -5.32 -7.44
N LYS A 75 -2.98 -4.56 -8.14
CA LYS A 75 -1.70 -5.08 -8.65
C LYS A 75 -0.80 -5.58 -7.52
N GLY A 76 -0.74 -4.87 -6.40
CA GLY A 76 0.01 -5.29 -5.21
C GLY A 76 -0.51 -6.61 -4.61
N ILE A 77 -1.82 -6.75 -4.47
CA ILE A 77 -2.48 -7.97 -3.98
C ILE A 77 -2.22 -9.12 -4.95
N ALA A 78 -2.52 -8.94 -6.24
CA ALA A 78 -2.36 -9.97 -7.26
C ALA A 78 -0.89 -10.43 -7.37
N GLY A 79 0.06 -9.50 -7.33
CA GLY A 79 1.49 -9.81 -7.34
C GLY A 79 1.94 -10.61 -6.12
N PHE A 80 1.41 -10.31 -4.93
CA PHE A 80 1.70 -11.08 -3.72
C PHE A 80 1.09 -12.48 -3.76
N LEU A 81 -0.16 -12.61 -4.21
CA LEU A 81 -0.84 -13.89 -4.36
C LEU A 81 -0.11 -14.78 -5.37
N ALA A 82 0.30 -14.23 -6.51
CA ALA A 82 1.07 -14.95 -7.53
C ALA A 82 2.48 -15.37 -7.03
N SER A 83 3.02 -14.71 -6.00
CA SER A 83 4.29 -15.10 -5.39
C SER A 83 4.14 -16.15 -4.29
N GLN A 84 2.91 -16.50 -3.89
CA GLN A 84 2.69 -17.55 -2.89
C GLN A 84 2.79 -18.93 -3.54
N PRO A 85 3.27 -19.95 -2.80
CA PRO A 85 3.17 -21.33 -3.25
C PRO A 85 1.71 -21.68 -3.54
N GLN A 86 1.48 -22.45 -4.60
CA GLN A 86 0.15 -22.97 -4.89
C GLN A 86 -0.27 -23.88 -3.74
N ALA A 87 -1.45 -23.62 -3.15
CA ALA A 87 -2.04 -24.56 -2.21
C ALA A 87 -2.33 -25.86 -2.98
N GLY A 88 -1.69 -26.95 -2.54
CA GLY A 88 -1.93 -28.29 -3.07
C GLY A 88 -3.29 -28.86 -2.68
#